data_AF-A0A355FM70-F1
#
_entry.id   AF-A0A355FM70-F1
#
_cell.length_a   1.000
_cell.length_b   1.000
_cell.length_c   1.000
_cell.angle_alpha   90.00
_cell.angle_beta   90.00
_cell.angle_gamma   90.00
#
_symmetry.space_group_name_H-M   'P 1'
#
loop_
_entity.id
_entity.type
_entity.pdbx_description
1 polymer ?
#
loop_
_entity_poly.entity_id
_entity_poly.type
_entity_poly.pdbx_seq_one_letter_code
_entity_poly.pdbx_strand_id
1 'polypeptide(L)' 'MAYLPKEDRYTAMKYNRCGRSGLQLPAVAFGLWHNFGGMTLFENSRA' A
#
# COMPACT_ATOMS: atom_id res chain seq x y z
N MET A 1 -10.20 -17.39 -7.59
CA MET A 1 -9.19 -16.74 -8.44
C MET A 1 -8.08 -16.23 -7.54
N ALA A 2 -6.82 -16.55 -7.82
CA ALA A 2 -5.70 -16.02 -7.03
C ALA A 2 -5.34 -14.61 -7.52
N TYR A 3 -4.93 -13.73 -6.60
CA TYR A 3 -4.44 -12.39 -6.94
C TYR A 3 -3.05 -12.46 -7.58
N LEU A 4 -2.84 -11.74 -8.69
CA LEU A 4 -1.55 -11.57 -9.36
C LEU A 4 -1.14 -10.09 -9.32
N PRO A 5 -0.02 -9.73 -8.66
CA PRO A 5 0.47 -8.37 -8.65
C PRO A 5 0.91 -7.92 -10.04
N LYS A 6 0.76 -6.62 -10.32
CA LYS A 6 1.28 -6.02 -11.56
C LYS A 6 2.80 -6.17 -11.64
N GLU A 7 3.32 -6.56 -12.81
CA GLU A 7 4.75 -6.83 -13.03
C GLU A 7 5.62 -5.58 -12.90
N ASP A 8 5.11 -4.43 -13.35
CA ASP A 8 5.80 -3.14 -13.40
C ASP A 8 5.53 -2.24 -12.17
N ARG A 9 5.00 -2.80 -11.08
CA ARG A 9 4.58 -2.06 -9.87
C ARG A 9 5.69 -1.20 -9.21
N TYR A 10 6.95 -1.46 -9.52
CA TYR A 10 8.10 -0.72 -9.00
C TYR A 10 8.64 0.36 -9.94
N THR A 11 8.18 0.40 -11.21
CA THR A 11 8.76 1.26 -12.24
C THR A 11 8.48 2.75 -12.00
N ALA A 12 7.31 3.07 -11.47
CA ALA A 12 6.88 4.46 -11.25
C ALA A 12 6.97 4.92 -9.79
N MET A 13 7.06 3.99 -8.82
CA MET A 13 7.04 4.33 -7.40
C MET A 13 8.40 4.86 -6.94
N LYS A 14 8.42 6.05 -6.33
CA LYS A 14 9.62 6.59 -5.68
C LYS A 14 9.78 5.97 -4.29
N TYR A 15 10.99 5.50 -3.97
CA TYR A 15 11.35 4.96 -2.66
C TYR A 15 12.33 5.88 -1.94
N ASN A 16 11.95 6.36 -0.76
CA ASN A 16 12.72 7.29 0.07
C ASN A 16 13.36 6.56 1.25
N ARG A 17 14.61 6.89 1.58
CA ARG A 17 15.30 6.32 2.76
C ARG A 17 14.69 6.87 4.06
N CYS A 18 14.43 5.99 5.02
CA CYS A 18 13.94 6.38 6.34
C CYS A 18 15.10 6.82 7.23
N GLY A 19 15.45 8.12 7.19
CA GLY A 19 16.55 8.68 7.98
C GLY A 19 17.91 8.07 7.64
N ARG A 20 18.69 7.71 8.67
CA ARG A 20 20.02 7.07 8.53
C ARG A 20 19.96 5.53 8.58
N SER A 21 18.87 4.96 8.09
CA SER A 21 18.70 3.51 8.02
C SER A 21 18.84 2.98 6.59
N GLY A 22 18.98 1.67 6.42
CA GLY A 22 18.90 1.01 5.12
C GLY A 22 17.46 0.88 4.58
N LEU A 23 16.45 1.19 5.40
CA LEU A 23 15.05 1.02 5.06
C LEU A 23 14.61 2.08 4.04
N GLN A 24 13.98 1.63 2.96
CA GLN A 24 13.34 2.50 1.97
C GLN A 24 11.82 2.34 2.03
N LEU A 25 11.11 3.46 2.14
CA LEU A 25 9.64 3.51 2.17
C LEU A 25 9.13 4.13 0.87
N PRO A 26 7.98 3.68 0.33
CA PRO A 26 7.37 4.33 -0.82
C PRO A 26 6.99 5.77 -0.48
N ALA A 27 7.06 6.66 -1.47
CA ALA A 27 6.68 8.07 -1.30
C ALA A 27 5.19 8.24 -0.97
N VAL A 28 4.37 7.25 -1.33
CA VAL A 28 2.95 7.16 -0.96
C VAL A 28 2.72 5.80 -0.31
N ALA A 29 2.14 5.81 0.89
CA ALA A 29 1.78 4.61 1.63
C ALA A 29 0.26 4.55 1.84
N PHE A 30 -0.28 3.34 1.88
CA PHE A 30 -1.70 3.12 2.13
C PHE A 30 -1.94 2.85 3.62
N GLY A 31 -2.62 3.76 4.30
CA GLY A 31 -2.99 3.62 5.71
C GLY A 31 -4.40 3.05 5.87
N LEU A 32 -4.59 2.11 6.79
CA LEU A 32 -5.86 1.43 7.02
C LEU A 32 -6.66 2.03 8.19
N TRP A 33 -6.54 3.34 8.42
CA TRP A 33 -7.18 4.01 9.56
C TRP A 33 -8.71 3.97 9.49
N HIS A 34 -9.26 4.18 8.30
CA HIS A 34 -10.68 4.08 8.01
C HIS A 34 -10.93 3.02 6.94
N ASN A 35 -12.16 2.54 6.87
CA ASN A 35 -12.67 1.62 5.84
C ASN A 35 -12.22 0.15 5.93
N PHE A 36 -11.46 -0.25 6.94
CA PHE A 36 -11.03 -1.66 7.13
C PHE A 36 -11.39 -2.23 8.50
N GLY A 37 -12.28 -1.56 9.25
CA GLY A 37 -12.79 -2.06 10.52
C GLY A 37 -13.94 -3.06 10.33
N GLY A 38 -14.19 -3.94 11.32
CA GLY A 38 -15.23 -4.99 11.22
C GLY A 38 -16.66 -4.49 11.06
N MET A 39 -16.92 -3.21 11.34
CA MET A 39 -18.23 -2.56 11.13
C MET A 39 -18.33 -1.83 9.77
N THR A 40 -17.27 -1.86 8.96
CA THR A 40 -17.26 -1.21 7.63
C THR A 40 -18.01 -2.07 6.62
N LEU A 41 -18.81 -1.43 5.76
CA LEU A 41 -19.32 -2.08 4.57
C LEU A 41 -18.16 -2.62 3.73
N PHE A 42 -18.23 -3.90 3.37
CA PHE A 42 -17.20 -4.57 2.58
C PHE A 42 -16.88 -3.83 1.28
N GLU A 43 -17.89 -3.20 0.65
CA GLU A 43 -17.71 -2.39 -0.56
C GLU A 43 -16.69 -1.25 -0.38
N ASN A 44 -16.70 -0.61 0.80
CA ASN A 44 -15.77 0.48 1.12
C ASN A 44 -14.34 -0.03 1.40
N SER A 45 -14.19 -1.33 1.69
CA SER A 45 -12.91 -1.99 1.97
C SER A 45 -12.26 -2.59 0.71
N ARG A 46 -12.88 -2.43 -0.47
CA ARG A 46 -12.36 -2.93 -1.74
C ARG A 46 -11.74 -1.77 -2.52
N ALA A 47 -10.53 -1.98 -3.00
CA ALA A 47 -9.80 -1.11 -3.91
C ALA A 47 -9.39 -1.89 -5.16
#